data_AF-I8TZL1-F1
#
_entry.id   AF-I8TZL1-F1
#
_cell.length_a   1.000
_cell.length_b   1.000
_cell.length_c   1.000
_cell.angle_alpha   90.00
_cell.angle_beta   90.00
_cell.angle_gamma   90.00
#
_symmetry.space_group_name_H-M   'P 1'
#
loop_
_entity.id
_entity.type
_entity.pdbx_description
1 polymer ?
#
loop_
_entity_poly.entity_id
_entity_poly.type
_entity_poly.pdbx_seq_one_letter_code
_entity_poly.pdbx_strand_id
1 'polypeptide(L)'
;MAESPRYLTGDGEGIREFIDKFDVFLFDCDGVLWSGDHIFPGTNETLELLRSRGKQVVFVTNNSTKSRADYQKKLDSLGIPSTTEEIFSSSYSASIYISRILQLPENKRKVFVLGETGIEQELRSENVPFIGGTDPAYRRDITPEDYKRIAAGDPELLDPEVGVVLVGLDFHINYLKLSLAFHYVRRGAVFLATNIDSTLPNSGTFFPGAGSVSAPLIMALGKEPVSLGKPNQAMMDAIEGKFRFDRNRACMVGDRANTDIRFGLEGKLGGTLGVLTGVSSKEDFETGPTRPLAYLDKLSDLLGSN
;
A
#
# COMPACT_ATOMS: atom_id res chain seq x y z
N MET A 1 -1.48 17.92 -25.95
CA MET A 1 -2.56 17.91 -24.94
C MET A 1 -2.80 16.46 -24.58
N ALA A 2 -2.71 16.07 -23.31
CA ALA A 2 -3.05 14.70 -22.93
C ALA A 2 -4.53 14.49 -23.20
N GLU A 3 -4.86 13.47 -23.99
CA GLU A 3 -6.24 13.10 -24.34
C GLU A 3 -7.10 12.99 -23.07
N SER A 4 -8.37 13.37 -23.18
CA SER A 4 -9.32 13.21 -22.09
C SER A 4 -9.48 11.71 -21.77
N PRO A 5 -9.59 11.33 -20.48
CA PRO A 5 -9.84 9.94 -20.11
C PRO A 5 -11.11 9.40 -20.78
N ARG A 6 -11.04 8.17 -21.31
CA ARG A 6 -12.21 7.51 -21.90
C ARG A 6 -13.12 7.00 -20.79
N TYR A 7 -14.38 7.42 -20.78
CA TYR A 7 -15.40 6.83 -19.93
C TYR A 7 -15.92 5.54 -20.58
N LEU A 8 -15.80 4.40 -19.89
CA LEU A 8 -16.07 3.09 -20.48
C LEU A 8 -17.40 2.45 -20.04
N THR A 9 -18.05 2.95 -18.98
CA THR A 9 -19.29 2.34 -18.50
C THR A 9 -20.39 2.46 -19.57
N GLY A 10 -20.93 1.30 -19.97
CA GLY A 10 -21.89 1.18 -21.06
C GLY A 10 -21.30 1.14 -22.48
N ASP A 11 -19.98 1.29 -22.64
CA ASP A 11 -19.27 1.20 -23.93
C ASP A 11 -18.69 -0.22 -24.13
N GLY A 12 -19.56 -1.16 -24.53
CA GLY A 12 -19.18 -2.58 -24.65
C GLY A 12 -18.07 -2.87 -25.67
N GLU A 13 -17.94 -2.06 -26.73
CA GLU A 13 -16.84 -2.19 -27.69
C GLU A 13 -15.54 -1.65 -27.07
N GLY A 14 -15.58 -0.46 -26.47
CA GLY A 14 -14.44 0.13 -25.79
C GLY A 14 -13.88 -0.71 -24.66
N ILE A 15 -14.75 -1.37 -23.90
CA ILE A 15 -14.33 -2.30 -22.83
C ILE A 15 -13.56 -3.49 -23.42
N ARG A 16 -14.06 -4.09 -24.51
CA ARG A 16 -13.35 -5.21 -25.16
C ARG A 16 -11.99 -4.77 -25.68
N GLU A 17 -11.93 -3.66 -26.41
CA GLU A 17 -10.68 -3.07 -26.91
C GLU A 17 -9.68 -2.79 -25.76
N PHE A 18 -10.19 -2.23 -24.65
CA PHE A 18 -9.36 -1.93 -23.48
C PHE A 18 -8.80 -3.19 -22.84
N ILE A 19 -9.62 -4.23 -22.62
CA ILE A 19 -9.18 -5.50 -22.04
C ILE A 19 -8.15 -6.19 -22.97
N ASP A 20 -8.37 -6.17 -24.27
CA ASP A 20 -7.51 -6.85 -25.25
C ASP A 20 -6.12 -6.19 -25.36
N LYS A 21 -6.00 -4.90 -25.04
CA LYS A 21 -4.73 -4.17 -25.04
C LYS A 21 -3.73 -4.63 -23.98
N PHE A 22 -4.19 -5.22 -22.88
CA PHE A 22 -3.35 -5.56 -21.72
C PHE A 22 -3.33 -7.05 -21.43
N ASP A 23 -2.19 -7.56 -20.98
CA ASP A 23 -2.02 -8.93 -20.50
C ASP A 23 -2.06 -9.01 -18.98
N VAL A 24 -1.67 -7.93 -18.30
CA VAL A 24 -1.53 -7.90 -16.84
C VAL A 24 -2.37 -6.77 -16.25
N PHE A 25 -3.14 -7.10 -15.22
CA PHE A 25 -3.90 -6.14 -14.45
C PHE A 25 -3.40 -6.12 -13.00
N LEU A 26 -2.88 -4.97 -12.60
CA LEU A 26 -2.51 -4.66 -11.23
C LEU A 26 -3.72 -4.00 -10.56
N PHE A 27 -4.31 -4.64 -9.56
CA PHE A 27 -5.49 -4.14 -8.87
C PHE A 27 -5.12 -3.56 -7.52
N ASP A 28 -5.52 -2.34 -7.22
CA ASP A 28 -5.74 -1.99 -5.83
C ASP A 28 -6.89 -2.81 -5.23
N CYS A 29 -6.96 -2.84 -3.90
CA CYS A 29 -7.87 -3.70 -3.16
C CYS A 29 -9.01 -2.91 -2.51
N ASP A 30 -8.69 -2.10 -1.49
CA ASP A 30 -9.67 -1.29 -0.77
C ASP A 30 -10.18 -0.17 -1.71
N GLY A 31 -11.50 -0.04 -1.90
CA GLY A 31 -12.07 0.95 -2.83
C GLY A 31 -12.21 0.46 -4.29
N VAL A 32 -11.58 -0.67 -4.65
CA VAL A 32 -11.68 -1.29 -5.98
C VAL A 32 -12.41 -2.63 -5.95
N LEU A 33 -12.00 -3.53 -5.05
CA LEU A 33 -12.56 -4.87 -4.92
C LEU A 33 -13.61 -4.93 -3.81
N TRP A 34 -13.39 -4.18 -2.72
CA TRP A 34 -14.26 -4.17 -1.54
C TRP A 34 -14.19 -2.85 -0.76
N SER A 35 -15.11 -2.69 0.20
CA SER A 35 -15.06 -1.68 1.26
C SER A 35 -15.19 -2.37 2.63
N GLY A 36 -14.12 -2.32 3.43
CA GLY A 36 -14.02 -3.13 4.64
C GLY A 36 -14.13 -4.62 4.32
N ASP A 37 -15.14 -5.30 4.86
CA ASP A 37 -15.41 -6.72 4.62
C ASP A 37 -16.48 -6.98 3.55
N HIS A 38 -17.00 -5.93 2.91
CA HIS A 38 -18.02 -6.04 1.88
C HIS A 38 -17.40 -6.00 0.49
N ILE A 39 -17.43 -7.14 -0.22
CA ILE A 39 -17.05 -7.21 -1.63
C ILE A 39 -18.03 -6.40 -2.50
N PHE A 40 -17.50 -5.68 -3.49
CA PHE A 40 -18.36 -4.98 -4.45
C PHE A 40 -19.05 -5.97 -5.42
N PRO A 41 -20.31 -5.73 -5.81
CA PRO A 41 -21.03 -6.63 -6.71
C PRO A 41 -20.33 -6.80 -8.06
N GLY A 42 -20.20 -8.05 -8.52
CA GLY A 42 -19.61 -8.40 -9.80
C GLY A 42 -18.07 -8.48 -9.80
N THR A 43 -17.40 -8.27 -8.65
CA THR A 43 -15.93 -8.33 -8.56
C THR A 43 -15.39 -9.71 -8.92
N ASN A 44 -15.99 -10.78 -8.39
CA ASN A 44 -15.53 -12.16 -8.65
C ASN A 44 -15.67 -12.51 -10.12
N GLU A 45 -16.84 -12.23 -10.69
CA GLU A 45 -17.17 -12.44 -12.09
C GLU A 45 -16.21 -11.67 -13.02
N THR A 46 -15.82 -10.45 -12.61
CA THR A 46 -14.87 -9.65 -13.39
C THR A 46 -13.46 -10.24 -13.36
N LEU A 47 -12.99 -10.68 -12.19
CA LEU A 47 -11.68 -11.33 -12.08
C LEU A 47 -11.66 -12.66 -12.82
N GLU A 48 -12.74 -13.44 -12.77
CA GLU A 48 -12.92 -14.67 -13.55
C GLU A 48 -12.93 -14.40 -15.05
N LEU A 49 -13.64 -13.36 -15.51
CA LEU A 49 -13.63 -12.95 -16.91
C LEU A 49 -12.21 -12.66 -17.40
N LEU A 50 -11.44 -11.85 -16.66
CA LEU A 50 -10.06 -11.52 -17.01
C LEU A 50 -9.18 -12.79 -17.05
N ARG A 51 -9.27 -13.64 -16.04
CA ARG A 51 -8.52 -14.91 -16.01
C ARG A 51 -8.89 -15.85 -17.15
N SER A 52 -10.19 -15.96 -17.49
CA SER A 52 -10.67 -16.78 -18.61
C SER A 52 -10.16 -16.28 -19.97
N ARG A 53 -9.82 -14.99 -20.07
CA ARG A 53 -9.15 -14.37 -21.23
C ARG A 53 -7.62 -14.42 -21.16
N GLY A 54 -7.08 -15.24 -20.27
CA GLY A 54 -5.64 -15.44 -20.11
C GLY A 54 -4.90 -14.24 -19.52
N LYS A 55 -5.61 -13.32 -18.85
CA LYS A 55 -4.98 -12.16 -18.22
C LYS A 55 -4.38 -12.54 -16.87
N GLN A 56 -3.18 -12.04 -16.60
CA GLN A 56 -2.55 -12.16 -15.28
C GLN A 56 -3.12 -11.10 -14.34
N VAL A 57 -3.50 -11.53 -13.14
CA VAL A 57 -4.06 -10.68 -12.09
C VAL A 57 -3.04 -10.56 -10.96
N VAL A 58 -2.78 -9.34 -10.51
CA VAL A 58 -1.91 -9.06 -9.36
C VAL A 58 -2.62 -8.09 -8.43
N PHE A 59 -2.69 -8.39 -7.14
CA PHE A 59 -3.27 -7.53 -6.12
C PHE A 59 -2.18 -6.67 -5.49
N VAL A 60 -2.28 -5.36 -5.64
CA VAL A 60 -1.27 -4.37 -5.24
C VAL A 60 -1.88 -3.39 -4.24
N THR A 61 -1.61 -3.55 -2.95
CA THR A 61 -2.25 -2.76 -1.89
C THR A 61 -1.27 -1.93 -1.07
N ASN A 62 -1.65 -0.69 -0.74
CA ASN A 62 -0.91 0.15 0.20
C ASN A 62 -1.20 -0.17 1.67
N ASN A 63 -2.27 -0.92 1.97
CA ASN A 63 -2.66 -1.20 3.33
C ASN A 63 -1.69 -2.23 3.97
N SER A 64 -0.91 -1.77 4.94
CA SER A 64 0.12 -2.56 5.62
C SER A 64 -0.37 -3.27 6.88
N THR A 65 -1.68 -3.20 7.19
CA THR A 65 -2.22 -3.80 8.42
C THR A 65 -2.26 -5.32 8.38
N LYS A 66 -2.27 -5.91 7.18
CA LYS A 66 -2.31 -7.35 6.92
C LYS A 66 -1.07 -7.80 6.14
N SER A 67 -0.64 -9.03 6.38
CA SER A 67 0.40 -9.68 5.56
C SER A 67 -0.21 -10.21 4.26
N ARG A 68 0.61 -10.65 3.32
CA ARG A 68 0.16 -11.37 2.12
C ARG A 68 -0.62 -12.64 2.49
N ALA A 69 -0.20 -13.35 3.53
CA ALA A 69 -0.91 -14.53 4.03
C ALA A 69 -2.28 -14.16 4.62
N ASP A 70 -2.40 -13.03 5.30
CA ASP A 70 -3.68 -12.54 5.81
C ASP A 70 -4.59 -12.03 4.67
N TYR A 71 -4.02 -11.39 3.64
CA TYR A 71 -4.78 -11.01 2.45
C TYR A 71 -5.26 -12.21 1.65
N GLN A 72 -4.46 -13.28 1.53
CA GLN A 72 -4.92 -14.51 0.91
C GLN A 72 -6.15 -15.07 1.63
N LYS A 73 -6.10 -15.18 2.97
CA LYS A 73 -7.26 -15.61 3.77
C LYS A 73 -8.48 -14.72 3.56
N LYS A 74 -8.27 -13.40 3.45
CA LYS A 74 -9.35 -12.45 3.17
C LYS A 74 -9.95 -12.69 1.78
N LEU A 75 -9.13 -12.79 0.74
CA LEU A 75 -9.55 -13.08 -0.62
C LEU A 75 -10.34 -14.39 -0.70
N ASP A 76 -9.84 -15.45 -0.04
CA ASP A 76 -10.53 -16.74 0.05
C ASP A 76 -11.89 -16.60 0.74
N SER A 77 -11.99 -15.85 1.84
CA SER A 77 -13.25 -15.62 2.55
C SER A 77 -14.28 -14.83 1.72
N LEU A 78 -13.82 -14.05 0.74
CA LEU A 78 -14.66 -13.30 -0.20
C LEU A 78 -14.94 -14.09 -1.50
N GLY A 79 -14.47 -15.34 -1.58
CA GLY A 79 -14.66 -16.20 -2.75
C GLY A 79 -13.82 -15.80 -3.95
N ILE A 80 -12.72 -15.05 -3.76
CA ILE A 80 -11.75 -14.72 -4.81
C ILE A 80 -10.63 -15.76 -4.78
N PRO A 81 -10.56 -16.71 -5.73
CA PRO A 81 -9.46 -17.67 -5.77
C PRO A 81 -8.16 -16.91 -5.94
N SER A 82 -7.19 -17.09 -5.05
CA SER A 82 -5.90 -16.41 -5.13
C SER A 82 -4.79 -17.16 -4.41
N THR A 83 -3.56 -16.83 -4.78
CA THR A 83 -2.35 -17.29 -4.13
C THR A 83 -1.62 -16.13 -3.46
N THR A 84 -0.82 -16.40 -2.42
CA THR A 84 0.08 -15.39 -1.83
C THR A 84 1.04 -14.78 -2.85
N GLU A 85 1.32 -15.49 -3.95
CA GLU A 85 2.19 -15.01 -4.99
C GLU A 85 1.58 -13.90 -5.83
N GLU A 86 0.25 -13.86 -5.97
CA GLU A 86 -0.50 -12.80 -6.64
C GLU A 86 -0.61 -11.51 -5.82
N ILE A 87 -0.16 -11.50 -4.55
CA ILE A 87 -0.34 -10.37 -3.64
C ILE A 87 0.97 -9.63 -3.42
N PHE A 88 0.93 -8.32 -3.58
CA PHE A 88 2.04 -7.40 -3.35
C PHE A 88 1.59 -6.21 -2.50
N SER A 89 1.86 -6.28 -1.19
CA SER A 89 1.52 -5.22 -0.24
C SER A 89 2.68 -4.25 -0.01
N SER A 90 2.36 -3.05 0.48
CA SER A 90 3.37 -2.09 0.95
C SER A 90 4.22 -2.61 2.12
N SER A 91 3.67 -3.47 2.99
CA SER A 91 4.42 -4.16 4.06
C SER A 91 5.46 -5.12 3.48
N TYR A 92 5.10 -5.85 2.42
CA TYR A 92 6.05 -6.73 1.72
C TYR A 92 7.11 -5.93 0.97
N SER A 93 6.70 -4.87 0.25
CA SER A 93 7.60 -3.92 -0.40
C SER A 93 8.64 -3.35 0.56
N ALA A 94 8.18 -2.89 1.73
CA ALA A 94 9.05 -2.37 2.77
C ALA A 94 10.04 -3.42 3.30
N SER A 95 9.58 -4.65 3.50
CA SER A 95 10.41 -5.75 4.01
C SER A 95 11.51 -6.14 3.02
N ILE A 96 11.18 -6.23 1.71
CA ILE A 96 12.18 -6.47 0.65
C ILE A 96 13.18 -5.31 0.57
N TYR A 97 12.70 -4.07 0.62
CA TYR A 97 13.57 -2.91 0.55
C TYR A 97 14.57 -2.91 1.71
N ILE A 98 14.11 -3.15 2.93
CA ILE A 98 14.97 -3.19 4.12
C ILE A 98 15.94 -4.39 4.04
N SER A 99 15.50 -5.56 3.59
CA SER A 99 16.34 -6.77 3.61
C SER A 99 17.34 -6.84 2.46
N ARG A 100 17.02 -6.30 1.28
CA ARG A 100 17.81 -6.51 0.05
C ARG A 100 18.43 -5.26 -0.54
N ILE A 101 17.85 -4.09 -0.27
CA ILE A 101 18.27 -2.83 -0.90
C ILE A 101 18.99 -1.92 0.10
N LEU A 102 18.49 -1.85 1.33
CA LEU A 102 19.05 -1.00 2.36
C LEU A 102 20.34 -1.59 2.93
N GLN A 103 21.46 -0.92 2.71
CA GLN A 103 22.77 -1.32 3.24
C GLN A 103 22.92 -0.85 4.69
N LEU A 104 22.40 -1.65 5.63
CA LEU A 104 22.51 -1.37 7.06
C LEU A 104 23.80 -2.00 7.64
N PRO A 105 24.52 -1.31 8.53
CA PRO A 105 25.56 -1.92 9.36
C PRO A 105 25.01 -3.11 10.15
N GLU A 106 25.84 -4.12 10.41
CA GLU A 106 25.40 -5.35 11.12
C GLU A 106 24.77 -5.04 12.48
N ASN A 107 25.28 -4.03 13.18
CA ASN A 107 24.80 -3.54 14.46
C ASN A 107 23.64 -2.54 14.36
N LYS A 108 22.98 -2.43 13.20
CA LYS A 108 21.87 -1.49 12.93
C LYS A 108 20.74 -2.13 12.12
N ARG A 109 20.60 -3.45 12.17
CA ARG A 109 19.64 -4.21 11.33
C ARG A 109 18.21 -4.25 11.87
N LYS A 110 17.96 -3.75 13.08
CA LYS A 110 16.64 -3.83 13.72
C LYS A 110 15.73 -2.70 13.27
N VAL A 111 14.45 -3.03 13.07
CA VAL A 111 13.39 -2.09 12.71
C VAL A 111 12.56 -1.76 13.94
N PHE A 112 12.35 -0.48 14.22
CA PHE A 112 11.30 -0.04 15.14
C PHE A 112 10.02 0.24 14.36
N VAL A 113 8.98 -0.55 14.64
CA VAL A 113 7.73 -0.54 13.88
C VAL A 113 6.68 0.33 14.58
N LEU A 114 6.07 1.25 13.83
CA LEU A 114 4.77 1.83 14.15
C LEU A 114 3.77 1.23 13.17
N GLY A 115 2.94 0.29 13.62
CA GLY A 115 2.03 -0.42 12.75
C GLY A 115 1.44 -1.69 13.35
N GLU A 116 0.67 -2.39 12.53
CA GLU A 116 -0.04 -3.63 12.89
C GLU A 116 0.71 -4.90 12.44
N THR A 117 0.17 -6.07 12.78
CA THR A 117 0.79 -7.39 12.61
C THR A 117 1.19 -7.72 11.16
N GLY A 118 0.56 -7.11 10.17
CA GLY A 118 0.93 -7.28 8.76
C GLY A 118 2.37 -6.89 8.46
N ILE A 119 2.87 -5.79 9.04
CA ILE A 119 4.26 -5.37 8.89
C ILE A 119 5.19 -6.39 9.55
N GLU A 120 4.86 -6.82 10.76
CA GLU A 120 5.68 -7.75 11.52
C GLU A 120 5.86 -9.10 10.81
N GLN A 121 4.76 -9.64 10.26
CA GLN A 121 4.79 -10.91 9.53
C GLN A 121 5.65 -10.82 8.26
N GLU A 122 5.55 -9.73 7.50
CA GLU A 122 6.38 -9.54 6.30
C GLU A 122 7.86 -9.33 6.65
N LEU A 123 8.16 -8.59 7.71
CA LEU A 123 9.53 -8.45 8.22
C LEU A 123 10.11 -9.80 8.65
N ARG A 124 9.33 -10.63 9.37
CA ARG A 124 9.73 -12.01 9.72
C ARG A 124 9.98 -12.86 8.47
N SER A 125 9.15 -12.72 7.44
CA SER A 125 9.29 -13.49 6.19
C SER A 125 10.59 -13.19 5.43
N GLU A 126 11.13 -11.98 5.60
CA GLU A 126 12.40 -11.53 5.02
C GLU A 126 13.57 -11.57 6.03
N ASN A 127 13.38 -12.25 7.18
CA ASN A 127 14.38 -12.38 8.26
C ASN A 127 14.89 -11.04 8.81
N VAL A 128 14.04 -10.01 8.82
CA VAL A 128 14.37 -8.68 9.37
C VAL A 128 13.97 -8.61 10.84
N PRO A 129 14.92 -8.42 11.78
CA PRO A 129 14.59 -8.28 13.19
C PRO A 129 13.86 -6.96 13.45
N PHE A 130 12.89 -6.97 14.36
CA PHE A 130 12.13 -5.77 14.70
C PHE A 130 11.65 -5.77 16.15
N ILE A 131 11.29 -4.58 16.62
CA ILE A 131 10.63 -4.30 17.91
C ILE A 131 9.52 -3.26 17.68
N GLY A 132 8.67 -3.04 18.69
CA GLY A 132 7.51 -2.14 18.57
C GLY A 132 6.29 -2.86 18.01
N GLY A 133 5.58 -2.23 17.08
CA GLY A 133 4.41 -2.80 16.43
C GLY A 133 3.27 -3.10 17.41
N THR A 134 2.88 -4.37 17.49
CA THR A 134 1.78 -4.85 18.34
C THR A 134 2.18 -5.25 19.75
N ASP A 135 3.47 -5.16 20.09
CA ASP A 135 3.98 -5.51 21.42
C ASP A 135 3.34 -4.60 22.51
N PRO A 136 2.69 -5.20 23.53
CA PRO A 136 2.07 -4.48 24.65
C PRO A 136 3.03 -3.52 25.39
N ALA A 137 4.33 -3.80 25.43
CA ALA A 137 5.32 -2.92 26.06
C ALA A 137 5.36 -1.51 25.41
N TYR A 138 4.94 -1.42 24.15
CA TYR A 138 4.86 -0.17 23.38
C TYR A 138 3.42 0.32 23.16
N ARG A 139 2.39 -0.45 23.55
CA ARG A 139 0.97 -0.08 23.48
C ARG A 139 0.44 0.39 24.84
N ARG A 140 1.14 1.36 25.42
CA ARG A 140 0.81 1.97 26.70
C ARG A 140 1.12 3.46 26.67
N ASP A 141 0.58 4.17 27.65
CA ASP A 141 0.94 5.56 27.86
C ASP A 141 2.40 5.71 28.28
N ILE A 142 2.97 6.84 27.90
CA ILE A 142 4.30 7.25 28.36
C ILE A 142 4.24 7.55 29.87
N THR A 143 5.28 7.18 30.59
CA THR A 143 5.43 7.44 32.03
C THR A 143 6.51 8.50 32.28
N PRO A 144 6.52 9.16 33.46
CA PRO A 144 7.61 10.07 33.84
C PRO A 144 9.01 9.43 33.77
N GLU A 145 9.11 8.13 34.00
CA GLU A 145 10.39 7.42 33.97
C GLU A 145 10.88 7.21 32.53
N ASP A 146 9.98 6.98 31.57
CA ASP A 146 10.35 6.85 30.16
C ASP A 146 11.07 8.11 29.65
N TYR A 147 10.65 9.32 30.08
CA TYR A 147 11.34 10.56 29.72
C TYR A 147 12.81 10.55 30.16
N LYS A 148 13.08 10.12 31.39
CA LYS A 148 14.46 10.05 31.92
C LYS A 148 15.27 8.99 31.18
N ARG A 149 14.69 7.82 30.94
CA ARG A 149 15.34 6.71 30.22
C ARG A 149 15.65 7.07 28.77
N ILE A 150 14.73 7.71 28.07
CA ILE A 150 14.93 8.24 26.71
C ILE A 150 16.04 9.29 26.69
N ALA A 151 16.02 10.23 27.63
CA ALA A 151 17.04 11.28 27.75
C ALA A 151 18.43 10.70 28.04
N ALA A 152 18.51 9.68 28.91
CA ALA A 152 19.74 8.96 29.22
C ALA A 152 20.23 8.06 28.06
N GLY A 153 19.37 7.76 27.08
CA GLY A 153 19.68 6.80 26.03
C GLY A 153 19.77 5.37 26.53
N ASP A 154 18.92 5.00 27.49
CA ASP A 154 18.87 3.67 28.08
C ASP A 154 18.71 2.58 26.99
N PRO A 155 19.67 1.66 26.84
CA PRO A 155 19.64 0.64 25.78
C PRO A 155 18.52 -0.38 25.93
N GLU A 156 17.90 -0.52 27.11
CA GLU A 156 16.74 -1.39 27.30
C GLU A 156 15.44 -0.78 26.75
N LEU A 157 15.38 0.54 26.62
CA LEU A 157 14.23 1.27 26.06
C LEU A 157 14.50 1.77 24.63
N LEU A 158 15.73 2.18 24.36
CA LEU A 158 16.24 2.63 23.07
C LEU A 158 17.30 1.65 22.57
N ASP A 159 16.85 0.56 21.99
CA ASP A 159 17.69 -0.53 21.50
C ASP A 159 18.74 0.01 20.49
N PRO A 160 20.05 -0.12 20.80
CA PRO A 160 21.09 0.44 19.97
C PRO A 160 21.18 -0.20 18.58
N GLU A 161 20.58 -1.39 18.38
CA GLU A 161 20.55 -2.07 17.08
C GLU A 161 19.47 -1.54 16.13
N VAL A 162 18.59 -0.65 16.59
CA VAL A 162 17.61 -0.02 15.72
C VAL A 162 18.33 0.93 14.75
N GLY A 163 18.25 0.60 13.47
CA GLY A 163 18.73 1.41 12.36
C GLY A 163 17.62 1.88 11.43
N VAL A 164 16.39 1.43 11.62
CA VAL A 164 15.24 1.83 10.80
C VAL A 164 14.04 2.12 11.69
N VAL A 165 13.32 3.20 11.40
CA VAL A 165 11.96 3.43 11.86
C VAL A 165 11.04 3.23 10.66
N LEU A 166 10.12 2.27 10.75
CA LEU A 166 9.14 1.99 9.71
C LEU A 166 7.74 2.33 10.22
N VAL A 167 7.10 3.30 9.58
CA VAL A 167 5.75 3.76 9.93
C VAL A 167 4.75 3.23 8.92
N GLY A 168 3.73 2.52 9.38
CA GLY A 168 2.54 2.22 8.61
C GLY A 168 1.28 2.65 9.35
N LEU A 169 0.13 2.15 8.93
CA LEU A 169 -1.10 2.36 9.67
C LEU A 169 -1.03 1.59 11.00
N ASP A 170 -1.23 2.31 12.12
CA ASP A 170 -1.20 1.81 13.49
C ASP A 170 -2.47 2.31 14.21
N PHE A 171 -3.38 1.41 14.55
CA PHE A 171 -4.61 1.77 15.26
C PHE A 171 -4.34 2.09 16.74
N HIS A 172 -3.11 1.84 17.20
CA HIS A 172 -2.65 2.00 18.58
C HIS A 172 -1.42 2.92 18.64
N ILE A 173 -1.32 3.87 17.71
CA ILE A 173 -0.36 4.96 17.79
C ILE A 173 -0.55 5.72 19.11
N ASN A 174 0.56 5.99 19.79
CA ASN A 174 0.57 6.70 21.06
C ASN A 174 1.85 7.56 21.18
N TYR A 175 1.88 8.42 22.20
CA TYR A 175 3.00 9.33 22.40
C TYR A 175 4.31 8.63 22.74
N LEU A 176 4.29 7.45 23.39
CA LEU A 176 5.50 6.67 23.67
C LEU A 176 6.15 6.20 22.36
N LYS A 177 5.39 5.58 21.46
CA LYS A 177 5.89 5.13 20.15
C LYS A 177 6.45 6.28 19.33
N LEU A 178 5.73 7.41 19.29
CA LEU A 178 6.19 8.63 18.60
C LEU A 178 7.50 9.16 19.19
N SER A 179 7.61 9.19 20.52
CA SER A 179 8.84 9.64 21.21
C SER A 179 10.03 8.73 20.90
N LEU A 180 9.85 7.42 20.94
CA LEU A 180 10.90 6.45 20.63
C LEU A 180 11.33 6.56 19.16
N ALA A 181 10.38 6.60 18.22
CA ALA A 181 10.69 6.78 16.80
C ALA A 181 11.44 8.08 16.53
N PHE A 182 10.97 9.20 17.11
CA PHE A 182 11.65 10.48 17.00
C PHE A 182 13.12 10.37 17.44
N HIS A 183 13.37 9.74 18.59
CA HIS A 183 14.72 9.57 19.12
C HIS A 183 15.58 8.61 18.30
N TYR A 184 15.03 7.50 17.79
CA TYR A 184 15.76 6.62 16.87
C TYR A 184 16.19 7.36 15.61
N VAL A 185 15.28 8.13 14.99
CA VAL A 185 15.60 8.90 13.78
C VAL A 185 16.63 9.99 14.08
N ARG A 186 16.53 10.70 15.20
CA ARG A 186 17.56 11.68 15.63
C ARG A 186 18.92 11.06 15.91
N ARG A 187 18.96 9.76 16.25
CA ARG A 187 20.18 8.97 16.47
C ARG A 187 20.65 8.24 15.20
N GLY A 188 20.13 8.62 14.03
CA GLY A 188 20.61 8.15 12.73
C GLY A 188 19.85 6.99 12.12
N ALA A 189 18.73 6.55 12.71
CA ALA A 189 17.88 5.56 12.06
C ALA A 189 17.26 6.13 10.77
N VAL A 190 17.18 5.28 9.73
CA VAL A 190 16.51 5.60 8.46
C VAL A 190 15.02 5.73 8.72
N PHE A 191 14.40 6.77 8.17
CA PHE A 191 12.98 7.05 8.35
C PHE A 191 12.19 6.60 7.12
N LEU A 192 11.41 5.53 7.29
CA LEU A 192 10.65 4.87 6.22
C LEU A 192 9.16 4.87 6.55
N ALA A 193 8.33 4.83 5.52
CA ALA A 193 6.90 4.60 5.64
C ALA A 193 6.44 3.49 4.69
N THR A 194 5.48 2.66 5.09
CA THR A 194 4.88 1.68 4.18
C THR A 194 4.10 2.39 3.07
N ASN A 195 3.35 3.43 3.41
CA ASN A 195 2.71 4.35 2.47
C ASN A 195 2.46 5.71 3.17
N ILE A 196 2.04 6.71 2.40
CA ILE A 196 1.75 8.07 2.89
C ILE A 196 0.29 8.47 2.66
N ASP A 197 -0.60 7.50 2.53
CA ASP A 197 -2.01 7.75 2.27
C ASP A 197 -2.65 8.46 3.47
N SER A 198 -3.24 9.63 3.21
CA SER A 198 -3.82 10.47 4.28
C SER A 198 -5.04 9.83 4.93
N THR A 199 -5.78 9.02 4.17
CA THR A 199 -7.06 8.41 4.55
C THR A 199 -7.09 6.92 4.23
N LEU A 200 -7.88 6.19 5.02
CA LEU A 200 -8.24 4.78 4.85
C LEU A 200 -9.75 4.68 4.55
N PRO A 201 -10.16 4.16 3.37
CA PRO A 201 -11.55 3.82 3.11
C PRO A 201 -11.98 2.59 3.93
N ASN A 202 -13.03 2.72 4.75
CA ASN A 202 -13.61 1.59 5.47
C ASN A 202 -15.08 1.87 5.81
N SER A 203 -15.93 0.83 5.78
CA SER A 203 -17.36 0.92 6.13
C SER A 203 -18.12 2.05 5.42
N GLY A 204 -17.77 2.35 4.17
CA GLY A 204 -18.41 3.41 3.38
C GLY A 204 -18.03 4.85 3.78
N THR A 205 -17.00 5.04 4.61
CA THR A 205 -16.47 6.37 4.98
C THR A 205 -14.95 6.35 5.06
N PHE A 206 -14.33 7.47 5.46
CA PHE A 206 -12.89 7.65 5.55
C PHE A 206 -12.40 7.80 6.99
N PHE A 207 -11.31 7.12 7.30
CA PHE A 207 -10.58 7.22 8.57
C PHE A 207 -9.15 7.71 8.32
N PRO A 208 -8.39 8.13 9.35
CA PRO A 208 -6.97 8.45 9.19
C PRO A 208 -6.16 7.26 8.63
N GLY A 209 -5.38 7.51 7.58
CA GLY A 209 -4.49 6.54 6.94
C GLY A 209 -3.06 6.56 7.52
N ALA A 210 -2.15 5.79 6.92
CA ALA A 210 -0.76 5.68 7.40
C ALA A 210 0.03 6.99 7.29
N GLY A 211 -0.28 7.84 6.30
CA GLY A 211 0.29 9.18 6.19
C GLY A 211 -0.06 10.06 7.40
N SER A 212 -1.28 9.92 7.92
CA SER A 212 -1.72 10.62 9.13
C SER A 212 -0.98 10.15 10.39
N VAL A 213 -0.59 8.86 10.46
CA VAL A 213 0.25 8.30 11.53
C VAL A 213 1.67 8.88 11.48
N SER A 214 2.19 9.15 10.28
CA SER A 214 3.54 9.71 10.07
C SER A 214 3.62 11.21 10.36
N ALA A 215 2.50 11.94 10.25
CA ALA A 215 2.46 13.41 10.32
C ALA A 215 3.10 14.01 11.59
N PRO A 216 2.90 13.49 12.83
CA PRO A 216 3.56 14.02 14.02
C PRO A 216 5.09 13.91 13.96
N LEU A 217 5.61 12.81 13.40
CA LEU A 217 7.05 12.61 13.23
C LEU A 217 7.61 13.53 12.15
N ILE A 218 6.91 13.69 11.03
CA ILE A 218 7.29 14.62 9.96
C ILE A 218 7.43 16.04 10.52
N MET A 219 6.42 16.50 11.27
CA MET A 219 6.41 17.81 11.91
C MET A 219 7.57 17.98 12.90
N ALA A 220 7.79 16.99 13.78
CA ALA A 220 8.82 17.07 14.81
C ALA A 220 10.25 16.96 14.24
N LEU A 221 10.44 16.17 13.18
CA LEU A 221 11.75 15.92 12.57
C LEU A 221 12.08 16.91 11.45
N GLY A 222 11.09 17.62 10.90
CA GLY A 222 11.27 18.51 9.75
C GLY A 222 11.67 17.78 8.45
N LYS A 223 11.36 16.49 8.34
CA LYS A 223 11.69 15.67 7.16
C LYS A 223 10.63 14.61 6.88
N GLU A 224 10.46 14.29 5.60
CA GLU A 224 9.55 13.24 5.13
C GLU A 224 10.19 11.85 5.22
N PRO A 225 9.42 10.78 5.49
CA PRO A 225 9.90 9.42 5.34
C PRO A 225 10.01 9.03 3.87
N VAL A 226 10.88 8.07 3.56
CA VAL A 226 10.84 7.39 2.25
C VAL A 226 9.65 6.43 2.26
N SER A 227 8.62 6.73 1.47
CA SER A 227 7.44 5.87 1.28
C SER A 227 7.77 4.68 0.39
N LEU A 228 7.33 3.47 0.76
CA LEU A 228 7.64 2.21 0.04
C LEU A 228 6.42 1.58 -0.64
N GLY A 229 5.30 2.31 -0.65
CA GLY A 229 4.06 1.95 -1.32
C GLY A 229 3.82 2.84 -2.54
N LYS A 230 2.71 2.62 -3.24
CA LYS A 230 2.24 3.46 -4.35
C LYS A 230 2.19 4.93 -3.89
N PRO A 231 2.68 5.90 -4.69
CA PRO A 231 3.17 5.80 -6.06
C PRO A 231 4.68 5.52 -6.24
N ASN A 232 5.40 5.06 -5.20
CA ASN A 232 6.84 4.85 -5.28
C ASN A 232 7.22 3.78 -6.32
N GLN A 233 8.11 4.14 -7.24
CA GLN A 233 8.54 3.28 -8.35
C GLN A 233 9.44 2.10 -7.94
N ALA A 234 10.07 2.13 -6.78
CA ALA A 234 10.75 0.95 -6.23
C ALA A 234 9.78 -0.22 -6.00
N MET A 235 8.51 0.07 -5.65
CA MET A 235 7.46 -0.95 -5.57
C MET A 235 7.14 -1.49 -6.96
N MET A 236 7.04 -0.64 -7.98
CA MET A 236 6.81 -1.06 -9.38
C MET A 236 7.92 -1.96 -9.89
N ASP A 237 9.18 -1.57 -9.66
CA ASP A 237 10.36 -2.34 -10.07
C ASP A 237 10.38 -3.73 -9.40
N ALA A 238 9.99 -3.81 -8.13
CA ALA A 238 9.88 -5.07 -7.40
C ALA A 238 8.73 -5.96 -7.91
N ILE A 239 7.57 -5.37 -8.24
CA ILE A 239 6.44 -6.08 -8.86
C ILE A 239 6.86 -6.60 -10.24
N GLU A 240 7.45 -5.78 -11.10
CA GLU A 240 7.94 -6.20 -12.42
C GLU A 240 8.98 -7.31 -12.31
N GLY A 241 9.96 -7.20 -11.40
CA GLY A 241 10.97 -8.24 -11.19
C GLY A 241 10.38 -9.57 -10.72
N LYS A 242 9.33 -9.53 -9.89
CA LYS A 242 8.63 -10.72 -9.39
C LYS A 242 7.75 -11.37 -10.45
N PHE A 243 6.88 -10.58 -11.09
CA PHE A 243 5.84 -11.08 -11.99
C PHE A 243 6.27 -11.17 -13.45
N ARG A 244 7.39 -10.53 -13.82
CA ARG A 244 8.02 -10.58 -15.15
C ARG A 244 7.05 -10.28 -16.29
N PHE A 245 6.52 -9.07 -16.31
CA PHE A 245 5.58 -8.61 -17.35
C PHE A 245 6.13 -7.41 -18.13
N ASP A 246 5.59 -7.20 -19.34
CA ASP A 246 5.84 -5.98 -20.13
C ASP A 246 4.94 -4.85 -19.62
N ARG A 247 5.55 -3.77 -19.11
CA ARG A 247 4.84 -2.59 -18.62
C ARG A 247 3.89 -1.99 -19.66
N ASN A 248 4.24 -2.01 -20.95
CA ASN A 248 3.39 -1.47 -22.02
C ASN A 248 2.09 -2.27 -22.23
N ARG A 249 2.05 -3.51 -21.74
CA ARG A 249 0.89 -4.41 -21.77
C ARG A 249 0.32 -4.64 -20.38
N ALA A 250 0.65 -3.80 -19.41
CA ALA A 250 0.07 -3.82 -18.08
C ALA A 250 -0.83 -2.61 -17.82
N CYS A 251 -1.85 -2.81 -16.99
CA CYS A 251 -2.80 -1.80 -16.57
C CYS A 251 -2.89 -1.74 -15.05
N MET A 252 -2.77 -0.56 -14.46
CA MET A 252 -3.09 -0.33 -13.04
C MET A 252 -4.55 0.06 -12.89
N VAL A 253 -5.30 -0.69 -12.10
CA VAL A 253 -6.70 -0.45 -11.75
C VAL A 253 -6.76 0.09 -10.31
N GLY A 254 -7.34 1.26 -10.12
CA GLY A 254 -7.35 1.95 -8.82
C GLY A 254 -8.48 2.96 -8.68
N ASP A 255 -8.81 3.30 -7.44
CA ASP A 255 -9.85 4.27 -7.10
C ASP A 255 -9.28 5.66 -6.79
N ARG A 256 -7.96 5.81 -6.66
CA ARG A 256 -7.33 7.05 -6.21
C ARG A 256 -6.30 7.59 -7.20
N ALA A 257 -6.52 8.84 -7.63
CA ALA A 257 -5.73 9.50 -8.67
C ALA A 257 -4.26 9.70 -8.26
N ASN A 258 -4.02 10.22 -7.05
CA ASN A 258 -2.67 10.59 -6.59
C ASN A 258 -1.82 9.39 -6.12
N THR A 259 -2.40 8.19 -6.02
CA THR A 259 -1.71 6.95 -5.66
C THR A 259 -1.68 5.99 -6.84
N ASP A 260 -2.80 5.40 -7.22
CA ASP A 260 -2.85 4.27 -8.16
C ASP A 260 -2.66 4.71 -9.59
N ILE A 261 -3.41 5.75 -10.00
CA ILE A 261 -3.29 6.28 -11.35
C ILE A 261 -1.90 6.89 -11.53
N ARG A 262 -1.43 7.65 -10.53
CA ARG A 262 -0.07 8.18 -10.50
C ARG A 262 0.98 7.06 -10.58
N PHE A 263 0.81 5.98 -9.82
CA PHE A 263 1.70 4.83 -9.80
C PHE A 263 1.85 4.19 -11.18
N GLY A 264 0.73 3.95 -11.87
CA GLY A 264 0.74 3.40 -13.22
C GLY A 264 1.38 4.34 -14.26
N LEU A 265 1.10 5.65 -14.18
CA LEU A 265 1.67 6.64 -15.10
C LEU A 265 3.17 6.84 -14.90
N GLU A 266 3.62 7.06 -13.66
CA GLU A 266 5.05 7.19 -13.34
C GLU A 266 5.81 5.89 -13.59
N GLY A 267 5.14 4.75 -13.43
CA GLY A 267 5.65 3.43 -13.77
C GLY A 267 5.67 3.12 -15.26
N LYS A 268 5.14 4.01 -16.11
CA LYS A 268 5.05 3.85 -17.57
C LYS A 268 4.29 2.58 -17.97
N LEU A 269 3.24 2.26 -17.23
CA LEU A 269 2.31 1.22 -17.64
C LEU A 269 1.54 1.65 -18.88
N GLY A 270 1.19 0.71 -19.75
CA GLY A 270 0.45 0.99 -20.97
C GLY A 270 -0.99 1.45 -20.73
N GLY A 271 -1.52 1.23 -19.52
CA GLY A 271 -2.86 1.62 -19.12
C GLY A 271 -2.99 1.97 -17.64
N THR A 272 -3.95 2.84 -17.37
CA THR A 272 -4.48 3.10 -16.03
C THR A 272 -6.01 3.17 -16.11
N LEU A 273 -6.70 2.45 -15.23
CA LEU A 273 -8.15 2.36 -15.17
C LEU A 273 -8.64 2.87 -13.81
N GLY A 274 -9.35 3.99 -13.82
CA GLY A 274 -10.02 4.52 -12.64
C GLY A 274 -11.35 3.82 -12.36
N VAL A 275 -11.68 3.58 -11.09
CA VAL A 275 -13.05 3.20 -10.67
C VAL A 275 -13.61 4.22 -9.68
N LEU A 276 -14.91 4.52 -9.76
CA LEU A 276 -15.57 5.54 -8.93
C LEU A 276 -16.17 4.98 -7.62
N THR A 277 -15.76 3.78 -7.21
CA THR A 277 -16.23 3.10 -5.98
C THR A 277 -15.47 3.51 -4.71
N GLY A 278 -14.43 4.34 -4.83
CA GLY A 278 -13.54 4.69 -3.72
C GLY A 278 -13.29 6.20 -3.55
N VAL A 279 -12.03 6.63 -3.50
CA VAL A 279 -11.61 7.96 -3.04
C VAL A 279 -11.81 9.06 -4.08
N SER A 280 -11.32 8.88 -5.31
CA SER A 280 -11.37 9.93 -6.33
C SER A 280 -12.76 10.04 -6.96
N SER A 281 -13.21 11.29 -7.12
CA SER A 281 -14.44 11.61 -7.81
C SER A 281 -14.26 11.58 -9.33
N LYS A 282 -15.37 11.61 -10.07
CA LYS A 282 -15.37 11.77 -11.52
C LYS A 282 -14.63 13.04 -11.96
N GLU A 283 -14.85 14.15 -11.25
CA GLU A 283 -14.19 15.43 -11.53
C GLU A 283 -12.67 15.33 -11.35
N ASP A 284 -12.19 14.60 -10.33
CA ASP A 284 -10.77 14.35 -10.12
C ASP A 284 -10.14 13.62 -11.30
N PHE A 285 -10.81 12.61 -11.86
CA PHE A 285 -10.31 11.89 -13.02
C PHE A 285 -10.37 12.70 -14.32
N GLU A 286 -11.42 13.48 -14.55
CA GLU A 286 -11.60 14.24 -15.80
C GLU A 286 -10.70 15.49 -15.86
N THR A 287 -10.61 16.21 -14.74
CA THR A 287 -10.05 17.58 -14.69
C THR A 287 -8.83 17.69 -13.77
N GLY A 288 -8.61 16.70 -12.91
CA GLY A 288 -7.51 16.72 -11.96
C GLY A 288 -6.12 16.64 -12.61
N PRO A 289 -5.06 16.87 -11.82
CA PRO A 289 -3.68 16.89 -12.34
C PRO A 289 -3.17 15.51 -12.74
N THR A 290 -3.77 14.44 -12.22
CA THR A 290 -3.42 13.05 -12.53
C THR A 290 -4.67 12.33 -13.01
N ARG A 291 -4.65 11.87 -14.26
CA ARG A 291 -5.85 11.40 -14.96
C ARG A 291 -5.62 10.01 -15.54
N PRO A 292 -6.58 9.08 -15.40
CA PRO A 292 -6.40 7.73 -15.91
C PRO A 292 -6.53 7.69 -17.44
N LEU A 293 -6.09 6.60 -18.07
CA LEU A 293 -6.35 6.37 -19.49
C LEU A 293 -7.85 6.18 -19.74
N ALA A 294 -8.51 5.44 -18.86
CA ALA A 294 -9.95 5.23 -18.88
C ALA A 294 -10.52 5.15 -17.45
N TYR A 295 -11.82 5.30 -17.29
CA TYR A 295 -12.48 5.09 -16.00
C TYR A 295 -13.88 4.50 -16.14
N LEU A 296 -14.36 3.90 -15.04
CA LEU A 296 -15.65 3.22 -14.90
C LEU A 296 -16.36 3.67 -13.62
N ASP A 297 -17.69 3.54 -13.59
CA ASP A 297 -18.47 3.72 -12.36
C ASP A 297 -18.10 2.67 -11.31
N LYS A 298 -17.95 1.40 -11.75
CA LYS A 298 -17.57 0.27 -10.89
C LYS A 298 -16.81 -0.79 -11.68
N LEU A 299 -16.02 -1.60 -10.98
CA LEU A 299 -15.20 -2.64 -11.60
C LEU A 299 -16.02 -3.62 -12.46
N SER A 300 -17.23 -3.98 -12.00
CA SER A 300 -18.12 -4.92 -12.70
C SER A 300 -18.67 -4.42 -14.03
N ASP A 301 -18.49 -3.15 -14.36
CA ASP A 301 -18.83 -2.64 -15.69
C ASP A 301 -17.95 -3.29 -16.78
N LEU A 302 -16.76 -3.81 -16.44
CA LEU A 302 -15.92 -4.58 -17.37
C LEU A 302 -16.57 -5.86 -17.90
N LEU A 303 -17.63 -6.35 -17.26
CA LEU A 303 -18.43 -7.47 -17.77
C LEU A 303 -19.15 -7.10 -19.07
N GLY A 304 -19.35 -5.80 -19.32
CA GLY A 304 -20.13 -5.28 -20.42
C GLY A 304 -21.63 -5.40 -20.18
N SER A 305 -22.42 -4.61 -20.91
CA SER A 305 -23.85 -4.85 -21.04
C SER A 305 -24.02 -6.07 -21.96
N ASN A 306 -24.74 -7.10 -21.50
CA ASN A 306 -25.30 -8.12 -22.40
C ASN A 306 -26.24 -7.48 -23.42
#